data_AF-A0A6G1CQV4-F1
#
_entry.id   AF-A0A6G1CQV4-F1
#
_cell.length_a   1.000
_cell.length_b   1.000
_cell.length_c   1.000
_cell.angle_alpha   90.00
_cell.angle_beta   90.00
_cell.angle_gamma   90.00
#
_symmetry.space_group_name_H-M   'P 1'
#
loop_
_entity.id
_entity.type
_entity.pdbx_description
1 polymer ?
#
loop_
_entity_poly.entity_id
_entity_poly.type
_entity_poly.pdbx_seq_one_letter_code
_entity_poly.pdbx_strand_id
1 'polypeptide(L)'
;MASPGEVVETVIPASSLPRVEFCTPPSNASDGSDEAPQRYRKVANTLATTMQILDFDYGDECMVAMEEPTSFTEAEKESCWRKAMIEEMNSIEKESQDCDGAVTFLKISSQIYN
;
A
#
# COMPACT_ATOMS: atom_id res chain seq x y z
N MET A 1 52.62 13.46 22.50
CA MET A 1 52.08 12.43 23.41
C MET A 1 50.60 12.72 23.60
N ALA A 2 49.80 11.65 23.74
CA ALA A 2 48.33 11.55 23.84
C ALA A 2 47.55 11.40 22.52
N SER A 3 46.64 10.42 22.54
CA SER A 3 46.11 9.57 21.47
C SER A 3 44.80 10.10 20.85
N PRO A 4 44.47 9.79 19.58
CA PRO A 4 43.16 10.08 19.01
C PRO A 4 42.09 9.15 19.63
N GLY A 5 40.89 9.71 19.78
CA GLY A 5 39.73 9.06 20.40
C GLY A 5 39.33 7.77 19.70
N GLU A 6 39.24 6.72 20.51
CA GLU A 6 38.74 5.41 20.17
C GLU A 6 37.25 5.52 19.81
N VAL A 7 36.93 5.34 18.53
CA VAL A 7 35.56 5.02 18.11
C VAL A 7 35.29 3.61 18.62
N VAL A 8 34.59 3.51 19.74
CA VAL A 8 34.04 2.25 20.25
C VAL A 8 32.92 1.80 19.31
N GLU A 9 33.31 1.20 18.19
CA GLU A 9 32.42 0.42 17.34
C GLU A 9 31.99 -0.81 18.15
N THR A 10 30.82 -0.71 18.78
CA THR A 10 30.25 -1.79 19.58
C THR A 10 29.88 -2.93 18.63
N VAL A 11 30.78 -3.90 18.47
CA VAL A 11 30.52 -5.15 17.76
C VAL A 11 29.52 -5.96 18.59
N ILE A 12 28.23 -5.84 18.27
CA ILE A 12 27.18 -6.68 18.83
C ILE A 12 27.33 -8.07 18.17
N PRO A 13 27.60 -9.15 18.93
CA PRO A 13 27.65 -10.49 18.35
C PRO A 13 26.27 -10.83 17.77
N ALA A 14 26.22 -11.39 16.55
CA ALA A 14 24.96 -11.69 15.85
C ALA A 14 23.96 -12.55 16.66
N SER A 15 24.41 -13.23 17.71
CA SER A 15 23.59 -14.02 18.63
C SER A 15 22.73 -13.20 19.60
N SER A 16 22.97 -11.89 19.79
CA SER A 16 22.22 -11.06 20.75
C SER A 16 21.20 -10.13 20.11
N LEU A 17 20.97 -10.23 18.80
CA LEU A 17 19.93 -9.45 18.14
C LEU A 17 18.54 -10.06 18.40
N PRO A 18 17.53 -9.24 18.71
CA PRO A 18 16.15 -9.71 18.86
C PRO A 18 15.67 -10.36 17.56
N ARG A 19 15.10 -11.56 17.68
CA ARG A 19 14.60 -12.37 16.56
C ARG A 19 13.09 -12.17 16.40
N VAL A 20 12.62 -12.21 15.16
CA VAL A 20 11.19 -12.25 14.84
C VAL A 20 10.52 -13.49 15.46
N GLU A 21 9.51 -13.26 16.31
CA GLU A 21 8.74 -14.28 17.00
C GLU A 21 7.25 -14.17 16.62
N PHE A 22 6.65 -15.28 16.21
CA PHE A 22 5.23 -15.37 15.89
C PHE A 22 4.43 -15.87 17.08
N CYS A 23 3.16 -15.44 17.16
CA CYS A 23 2.25 -15.82 18.21
C CYS A 23 0.93 -16.33 17.63
N THR A 24 0.21 -17.13 18.41
CA THR A 24 -1.16 -17.52 18.09
C THR A 24 -2.09 -16.33 18.31
N PRO A 25 -3.09 -16.11 17.44
CA PRO A 25 -4.09 -15.06 17.65
C PRO A 25 -4.95 -15.32 18.92
N PRO A 26 -5.59 -14.29 19.47
CA PRO A 26 -6.61 -14.47 20.51
C PRO A 26 -7.80 -15.29 19.99
N SER A 27 -8.50 -15.99 20.88
CA SER A 27 -9.55 -16.97 20.52
C SER A 27 -10.76 -16.39 19.77
N ASN A 28 -10.89 -15.06 19.69
CA ASN A 28 -11.95 -14.35 18.98
C ASN A 28 -11.44 -13.66 17.69
N ALA A 29 -10.24 -14.01 17.22
CA ALA A 29 -9.76 -13.51 15.94
C ALA A 29 -10.68 -14.00 14.82
N SER A 30 -11.07 -13.09 13.93
CA SER A 30 -11.87 -13.43 12.75
C SER A 30 -11.11 -14.44 11.90
N ASP A 31 -11.80 -15.46 11.41
CA ASP A 31 -11.29 -16.24 10.29
C ASP A 31 -11.08 -15.27 9.12
N GLY A 32 -9.89 -15.32 8.53
CA GLY A 32 -9.53 -14.44 7.42
C GLY A 32 -10.48 -14.62 6.25
N SER A 33 -10.72 -13.54 5.51
CA SER A 33 -11.30 -13.62 4.15
C SER A 33 -10.33 -14.38 3.23
N ASP A 34 -10.58 -14.40 1.91
CA ASP A 34 -9.82 -15.07 0.83
C ASP A 34 -8.36 -14.59 0.66
N GLU A 35 -7.68 -14.33 1.78
CA GLU A 35 -6.41 -13.65 1.92
C GLU A 35 -5.36 -14.65 2.39
N ALA A 36 -4.09 -14.34 2.13
CA ALA A 36 -2.98 -15.22 2.49
C ALA A 36 -2.93 -15.53 4.01
N PRO A 37 -2.31 -16.65 4.44
CA PRO A 37 -2.25 -17.03 5.84
C PRO A 37 -1.70 -15.92 6.75
N GLN A 38 -2.49 -15.51 7.76
CA GLN A 38 -2.12 -14.45 8.69
C GLN A 38 -1.04 -14.92 9.68
N ARG A 39 -0.05 -14.06 9.94
CA ARG A 39 1.05 -14.31 10.89
C ARG A 39 1.06 -13.22 11.96
N TYR A 40 0.67 -13.57 13.19
CA TYR A 40 0.58 -12.61 14.29
C TYR A 40 1.90 -12.46 15.03
N ARG A 41 2.19 -11.24 15.50
CA ARG A 41 3.35 -10.91 16.32
C ARG A 41 2.96 -9.98 17.47
N LYS A 42 3.64 -10.09 18.61
CA LYS A 42 3.50 -9.13 19.72
C LYS A 42 4.11 -7.79 19.34
N VAL A 43 3.47 -6.70 19.74
CA VAL A 43 3.98 -5.33 19.55
C VAL A 43 5.41 -5.19 20.05
N ALA A 44 5.71 -5.71 21.24
CA ALA A 44 7.06 -5.68 21.79
C ALA A 44 8.10 -6.39 20.90
N ASN A 45 7.76 -7.55 20.33
CA ASN A 45 8.65 -8.26 19.40
C ASN A 45 8.84 -7.47 18.09
N THR A 46 7.78 -6.87 17.58
CA THR A 46 7.83 -6.02 16.39
C THR A 46 8.75 -4.82 16.62
N LEU A 47 8.60 -4.11 17.74
CA LEU A 47 9.44 -2.94 18.06
C LEU A 47 10.90 -3.34 18.30
N ALA A 48 11.14 -4.44 19.01
CA ALA A 48 12.49 -4.91 19.27
C ALA A 48 13.23 -5.32 17.99
N THR A 49 12.51 -5.89 17.01
CA THR A 49 13.13 -6.43 15.77
C THR A 49 13.09 -5.45 14.60
N THR A 50 12.60 -4.22 14.81
CA THR A 50 12.54 -3.19 13.77
C THR A 50 13.68 -2.19 13.96
N MET A 51 14.40 -1.89 12.86
CA MET A 51 15.37 -0.81 12.84
C MET A 51 14.64 0.54 12.75
N GLN A 52 14.91 1.45 13.69
CA GLN A 52 14.37 2.80 13.64
C GLN A 52 15.20 3.64 12.66
N ILE A 53 14.55 4.25 11.67
CA ILE A 53 15.18 5.21 10.78
C ILE A 53 14.90 6.60 11.36
N LEU A 54 15.90 7.19 12.02
CA LEU A 54 15.78 8.50 12.68
C LEU A 54 16.04 9.66 11.71
N ASP A 55 16.87 9.43 10.70
CA ASP A 55 17.29 10.42 9.70
C ASP A 55 16.65 10.11 8.34
N PHE A 56 15.39 9.68 8.32
CA PHE A 56 14.68 9.47 7.06
C PHE A 56 14.34 10.85 6.47
N ASP A 57 15.00 11.19 5.37
CA ASP A 57 14.62 12.36 4.58
C ASP A 57 13.33 12.03 3.82
N TYR A 58 12.20 12.43 4.40
CA TYR A 58 10.89 12.36 3.74
C TYR A 58 10.81 13.27 2.49
N GLY A 59 11.89 13.99 2.15
CA GLY A 59 11.95 14.99 1.08
C GLY A 59 11.92 14.45 -0.35
N ASP A 60 12.23 13.17 -0.60
CA ASP A 60 12.34 12.65 -1.98
C ASP A 60 11.65 11.29 -2.25
N GLU A 61 11.22 10.55 -1.22
CA GLU A 61 10.76 9.15 -1.39
C GLU A 61 9.31 8.89 -0.97
N CYS A 62 8.57 9.94 -0.59
CA CYS A 62 7.12 9.87 -0.71
C CYS A 62 6.83 9.86 -2.21
N MET A 63 6.17 8.81 -2.74
CA MET A 63 5.72 8.78 -4.15
C MET A 63 5.21 10.18 -4.49
N VAL A 64 5.97 10.92 -5.30
CA VAL A 64 5.68 12.32 -5.59
C VAL A 64 4.44 12.31 -6.46
N ALA A 65 3.28 12.16 -5.83
CA ALA A 65 2.09 12.79 -6.32
C ALA A 65 2.48 14.25 -6.49
N MET A 66 2.24 14.78 -7.68
CA MET A 66 2.27 16.21 -7.88
C MET A 66 1.53 16.89 -6.72
N GLU A 67 2.04 18.04 -6.26
CA GLU A 67 1.42 18.84 -5.20
C GLU A 67 -0.10 18.87 -5.36
N GLU A 68 -0.83 18.46 -4.32
CA GLU A 68 -2.28 18.39 -4.39
C GLU A 68 -2.83 19.81 -4.62
N PRO A 69 -3.65 20.01 -5.66
CA PRO A 69 -4.17 21.32 -5.97
C PRO A 69 -5.08 21.80 -4.84
N THR A 70 -4.86 23.03 -4.39
CA THR A 70 -5.60 23.62 -3.25
C THR A 70 -7.01 24.06 -3.63
N SER A 71 -7.33 24.05 -4.93
CA SER A 71 -8.63 24.42 -5.47
C SER A 71 -8.93 23.68 -6.78
N PHE A 72 -10.22 23.56 -7.09
CA PHE A 72 -10.68 23.01 -8.38
C PHE A 72 -10.09 23.78 -9.57
N THR A 73 -10.03 25.11 -9.50
CA THR A 73 -9.51 25.97 -10.57
C THR A 73 -8.01 25.75 -10.84
N GLU A 74 -7.27 25.31 -9.83
CA GLU A 74 -5.87 24.90 -9.95
C GLU A 74 -5.78 23.49 -10.55
N ALA A 75 -6.55 22.54 -10.01
CA ALA A 75 -6.64 21.16 -10.50
C ALA A 75 -7.03 21.07 -11.98
N GLU A 76 -7.95 21.90 -12.44
CA GLU A 76 -8.43 21.91 -13.84
C GLU A 76 -7.33 22.31 -14.83
N LYS A 77 -6.37 23.14 -14.42
CA LYS A 77 -5.27 23.59 -15.30
C LYS A 77 -4.23 22.50 -15.49
N GLU A 78 -4.03 21.68 -14.46
CA GLU A 78 -3.07 20.59 -14.44
C GLU A 78 -3.47 19.42 -15.34
N SER A 79 -2.59 19.07 -16.29
CA SER A 79 -2.92 18.07 -17.31
C SER A 79 -2.91 16.63 -16.79
N CYS A 80 -2.11 16.33 -15.75
CA CYS A 80 -2.08 15.02 -15.11
C CYS A 80 -3.37 14.76 -14.33
N TRP A 81 -3.86 15.73 -13.56
CA TRP A 81 -5.10 15.63 -12.79
C TRP A 81 -6.30 15.44 -13.69
N ARG A 82 -6.40 16.19 -14.80
CA ARG A 82 -7.45 15.98 -15.80
C ARG A 82 -7.40 14.58 -16.42
N LYS A 83 -6.22 14.08 -16.77
CA LYS A 83 -6.07 12.74 -17.35
C LYS A 83 -6.47 11.65 -16.36
N ALA A 84 -6.00 11.73 -15.12
CA ALA A 84 -6.34 10.77 -14.07
C ALA A 84 -7.86 10.74 -13.81
N MET A 85 -8.51 11.91 -13.74
CA MET A 85 -9.95 11.99 -13.52
C MET A 85 -10.76 11.45 -14.72
N ILE A 86 -10.29 11.68 -15.95
CA ILE A 86 -10.90 11.08 -17.16
C ILE A 86 -10.73 9.56 -17.16
N GLU A 87 -9.56 9.06 -16.80
CA GLU A 87 -9.28 7.62 -16.71
C GLU A 87 -10.16 6.93 -15.66
N GLU A 88 -10.30 7.55 -14.49
CA GLU A 88 -11.20 7.08 -13.43
C GLU A 88 -12.67 7.09 -13.91
N MET A 89 -13.14 8.19 -14.50
CA MET A 89 -14.52 8.29 -15.02
C MET A 89 -14.79 7.22 -16.09
N ASN A 90 -13.84 7.03 -17.02
CA ASN A 90 -13.93 5.97 -18.03
C ASN A 90 -13.93 4.57 -17.41
N SER A 91 -13.20 4.35 -16.31
CA SER A 91 -13.18 3.06 -15.62
C SER A 91 -14.52 2.75 -14.94
N ILE A 92 -15.17 3.76 -14.35
CA ILE A 92 -16.51 3.64 -13.73
C ILE A 92 -17.57 3.33 -14.80
N GLU A 93 -17.51 4.03 -15.94
CA GLU A 93 -18.40 3.78 -17.06
C GLU A 93 -18.16 2.41 -17.68
N LYS A 94 -16.88 2.00 -17.83
CA LYS A 94 -16.50 0.69 -18.37
C LYS A 94 -16.94 -0.48 -17.48
N GLU A 95 -16.82 -0.35 -16.15
CA GLU A 95 -17.37 -1.31 -15.18
C GLU A 95 -18.90 -1.37 -15.26
N SER A 96 -19.54 -0.21 -15.41
CA SER A 96 -21.00 -0.13 -15.63
C SER A 96 -21.43 -0.76 -16.96
N GLN A 97 -20.55 -0.77 -17.96
CA GLN A 97 -20.79 -1.36 -19.28
C GLN A 97 -20.46 -2.87 -19.34
N ASP A 98 -19.82 -3.44 -18.32
CA ASP A 98 -19.72 -4.90 -18.18
C ASP A 98 -21.07 -5.52 -17.73
N CYS A 99 -21.96 -4.68 -17.16
CA CYS A 99 -23.37 -5.05 -16.92
C CYS A 99 -24.20 -5.12 -18.23
N ASP A 100 -23.72 -4.54 -19.34
CA ASP A 100 -24.37 -4.60 -20.66
C ASP A 100 -24.15 -5.94 -21.39
N GLY A 101 -23.34 -6.85 -20.83
CA GLY A 101 -23.24 -8.25 -21.28
C GLY A 101 -24.60 -8.95 -21.27
N ALA A 102 -25.47 -8.64 -20.30
CA ALA A 102 -26.83 -9.15 -20.26
C ALA A 102 -27.73 -8.53 -21.35
N VAL A 103 -27.53 -7.25 -21.67
CA VAL A 103 -28.31 -6.52 -22.69
C VAL A 103 -27.93 -6.96 -24.11
N THR A 104 -26.66 -7.26 -24.35
CA THR A 104 -26.17 -7.84 -25.61
C THR A 104 -26.60 -9.29 -25.77
N PHE A 105 -26.55 -10.12 -24.72
CA PHE A 105 -27.02 -11.51 -24.77
C PHE A 105 -28.53 -11.59 -25.05
N LEU A 106 -29.34 -10.70 -24.46
CA LEU A 106 -30.79 -10.62 -24.75
C LEU A 106 -31.08 -10.10 -26.16
N LYS A 107 -30.32 -9.11 -26.68
CA LYS A 107 -30.44 -8.66 -28.07
C LYS A 107 -30.07 -9.73 -29.09
N ILE A 108 -29.01 -10.50 -28.84
CA ILE A 108 -28.59 -11.61 -29.70
C ILE A 108 -29.61 -12.76 -29.64
N SER A 109 -30.11 -13.10 -28.44
CA SER A 109 -31.14 -14.13 -28.29
C SER A 109 -32.43 -13.76 -29.02
N SER A 110 -32.89 -12.51 -28.95
CA SER A 110 -34.08 -12.04 -29.67
C SER A 110 -33.95 -12.11 -31.19
N GLN A 111 -32.74 -12.03 -31.74
CA GLN A 111 -32.47 -12.13 -33.18
C GLN A 111 -32.27 -13.57 -33.66
N ILE A 112 -32.05 -14.52 -32.75
CA ILE A 112 -31.96 -15.95 -33.09
C ILE A 112 -33.34 -16.64 -33.02
N TYR A 113 -34.28 -16.09 -32.24
CA TYR A 113 -35.63 -16.64 -32.06
C TYR A 113 -36.73 -15.96 -32.90
N ASN A 114 -36.39 -15.14 -33.91
CA ASN A 114 -37.30 -14.73 -34.99
C ASN A 114 -36.72 -15.09 -36.36
#